data_AF-A0A417IJ40-F1
#
_entry.id   AF-A0A417IJ40-F1
#
_cell.length_a   1.000
_cell.length_b   1.000
_cell.length_c   1.000
_cell.angle_alpha   90.00
_cell.angle_beta   90.00
_cell.angle_gamma   90.00
#
_symmetry.space_group_name_H-M   'P 1'
#
loop_
_entity.id
_entity.type
_entity.pdbx_description
1 polymer ?
#
loop_
_entity_poly.entity_id
_entity_poly.type
_entity_poly.pdbx_seq_one_letter_code
_entity_poly.pdbx_strand_id
1 'polypeptide(L)'
;MKKVYICSPCRGDYENNIQRAKEYSRAAVEKGVIPVTPHIYLTQFMDDNVPEERELALKIGSELVLGCSELWAFGIDHPSAGMAAEIELAKAHGIPVRNGFEAISELKPDEEPESGEEDDPNIGSVTIHLPARGGSIHVHLDGATILTLADRLISDPGVHIEIGG
;
A
#
# COMPACT_ATOMS: atom_id res chain seq x y z
N MET A 1 13.17 -15.00 -6.25
CA MET A 1 12.09 -14.13 -5.70
C MET A 1 11.19 -13.67 -6.83
N LYS A 2 9.87 -13.70 -6.61
CA LYS A 2 8.82 -13.31 -7.55
C LYS A 2 8.87 -11.79 -7.79
N LYS A 3 8.69 -11.33 -9.02
CA LYS A 3 8.54 -9.89 -9.34
C LYS A 3 7.08 -9.50 -9.33
N VAL A 4 6.74 -8.44 -8.63
CA VAL A 4 5.38 -7.92 -8.50
C VAL A 4 5.35 -6.48 -8.97
N TYR A 5 4.47 -6.16 -9.90
CA TYR A 5 4.24 -4.79 -10.31
C TYR A 5 3.35 -4.07 -9.29
N ILE A 6 3.81 -2.97 -8.72
CA ILE A 6 3.04 -2.14 -7.79
C ILE A 6 2.35 -1.03 -8.59
N CYS A 7 1.04 -1.16 -8.75
CA CYS A 7 0.19 -0.24 -9.48
C CYS A 7 -0.57 0.64 -8.48
N SER A 8 -0.27 1.93 -8.46
CA SER A 8 -0.91 2.92 -7.56
C SER A 8 -0.99 4.29 -8.24
N PRO A 9 -1.85 5.20 -7.74
CA PRO A 9 -1.93 6.55 -8.29
C PRO A 9 -0.57 7.26 -8.21
N CYS A 10 -0.25 8.03 -9.25
CA CYS A 10 0.92 8.91 -9.29
C CYS A 10 0.49 10.39 -9.34
N ARG A 11 -0.35 10.75 -10.31
CA ARG A 11 -0.87 12.13 -10.49
C ARG A 11 -1.88 12.55 -9.42
N GLY A 12 -2.06 13.86 -9.30
CA GLY A 12 -2.90 14.48 -8.28
C GLY A 12 -2.02 14.95 -7.14
N ASP A 13 -2.03 14.20 -6.05
CA ASP A 13 -1.23 14.46 -4.86
C ASP A 13 0.14 13.77 -4.94
N TYR A 14 1.05 14.35 -5.73
CA TYR A 14 2.29 13.70 -6.14
C TYR A 14 3.17 13.26 -4.95
N GLU A 15 3.41 14.15 -3.98
CA GLU A 15 4.25 13.86 -2.82
C GLU A 15 3.69 12.71 -2.00
N ASN A 16 2.40 12.75 -1.67
CA ASN A 16 1.76 11.70 -0.88
C ASN A 16 1.64 10.40 -1.67
N ASN A 17 1.36 10.45 -2.97
CA ASN A 17 1.29 9.27 -3.83
C ASN A 17 2.63 8.54 -3.92
N ILE A 18 3.72 9.29 -4.10
CA ILE A 18 5.08 8.72 -4.12
C ILE A 18 5.44 8.13 -2.75
N GLN A 19 5.05 8.79 -1.66
CA GLN A 19 5.29 8.26 -0.31
C GLN A 19 4.52 6.94 -0.08
N ARG A 20 3.23 6.89 -0.43
CA ARG A 20 2.43 5.66 -0.35
C ARG A 20 2.98 4.55 -1.23
N ALA A 21 3.43 4.87 -2.44
CA ALA A 21 4.07 3.90 -3.32
C ALA A 21 5.30 3.26 -2.66
N LYS A 22 6.14 4.05 -1.98
CA LYS A 22 7.30 3.53 -1.23
C LYS A 22 6.88 2.59 -0.10
N GLU A 23 5.81 2.93 0.63
CA GLU A 23 5.26 2.08 1.69
C GLU A 23 4.74 0.75 1.14
N TYR A 24 4.00 0.78 0.02
CA TYR A 24 3.56 -0.44 -0.65
C TYR A 24 4.73 -1.30 -1.15
N SER A 25 5.75 -0.68 -1.75
CA SER A 25 6.96 -1.39 -2.16
C SER A 25 7.69 -2.00 -0.96
N ARG A 26 7.77 -1.28 0.16
CA ARG A 26 8.40 -1.78 1.39
C ARG A 26 7.66 -2.99 1.95
N ALA A 27 6.34 -2.91 2.04
CA ALA A 27 5.50 -4.02 2.48
C ALA A 27 5.64 -5.24 1.55
N ALA A 28 5.72 -5.03 0.23
CA ALA A 28 5.96 -6.10 -0.73
C ALA A 28 7.33 -6.79 -0.50
N VAL A 29 8.39 -6.03 -0.20
CA VAL A 29 9.69 -6.60 0.18
C VAL A 29 9.59 -7.46 1.43
N GLU A 30 8.85 -7.01 2.44
CA GLU A 30 8.61 -7.77 3.69
C GLU A 30 7.83 -9.06 3.46
N LYS A 31 7.17 -9.21 2.31
CA LYS A 31 6.53 -10.44 1.84
C LYS A 31 7.39 -11.30 0.93
N GLY A 32 8.70 -11.02 0.83
CA GLY A 32 9.64 -11.84 0.05
C GLY A 32 9.54 -11.65 -1.47
N VAL A 33 8.85 -10.62 -1.95
CA VAL A 33 8.74 -10.31 -3.38
C VAL A 33 9.60 -9.11 -3.79
N ILE A 34 9.95 -9.04 -5.07
CA ILE A 34 10.66 -7.89 -5.66
C ILE A 34 9.60 -6.91 -6.19
N PRO A 35 9.41 -5.73 -5.57
CA PRO A 35 8.51 -4.73 -6.11
C PRO A 35 9.11 -4.05 -7.35
N VAL A 36 8.30 -3.92 -8.38
CA VAL A 36 8.56 -3.09 -9.56
C VAL A 36 7.59 -1.91 -9.50
N THR A 37 8.11 -0.71 -9.21
CA THR A 37 7.29 0.48 -8.94
C THR A 37 7.84 1.68 -9.73
N PRO A 38 7.56 1.75 -11.04
CA PRO A 38 8.29 2.64 -11.95
C PRO A 38 8.15 4.11 -11.61
N HIS A 39 6.98 4.53 -11.15
CA HIS A 39 6.70 5.91 -10.80
C HIS A 39 7.50 6.43 -9.59
N ILE A 40 8.19 5.59 -8.81
CA ILE A 40 9.14 6.08 -7.80
C ILE A 40 10.41 6.64 -8.46
N TYR A 41 10.95 5.97 -9.49
CA TYR A 41 12.24 6.35 -10.08
C TYR A 41 12.11 7.07 -11.42
N LEU A 42 11.15 6.73 -12.28
CA LEU A 42 10.95 7.40 -13.57
C LEU A 42 10.69 8.89 -13.35
N THR A 43 9.93 9.23 -12.31
CA THR A 43 9.59 10.61 -11.94
C THR A 43 10.78 11.43 -11.44
N GLN A 44 11.92 10.79 -11.16
CA GLN A 44 13.15 11.48 -10.76
C GLN A 44 13.94 11.99 -11.96
N PHE A 45 13.63 11.53 -13.18
CA PHE A 45 14.35 11.89 -14.39
C PHE A 45 13.47 12.01 -15.65
N MET A 46 12.15 11.93 -15.50
CA MET A 46 11.15 12.15 -16.55
C MET A 46 10.03 13.04 -16.01
N ASP A 47 9.52 13.95 -16.84
CA ASP A 47 8.44 14.89 -16.51
C ASP A 47 7.11 14.45 -17.13
N ASP A 48 6.15 14.11 -16.27
CA ASP A 48 4.82 13.67 -16.67
C ASP A 48 3.95 14.79 -17.27
N ASN A 49 4.40 16.05 -17.21
CA ASN A 49 3.78 17.19 -17.88
C ASN A 49 4.25 17.36 -19.34
N VAL A 50 5.34 16.71 -19.73
CA VAL A 50 5.82 16.67 -21.12
C VAL A 50 5.17 15.47 -21.82
N PRO A 51 4.29 15.68 -22.83
CA PRO A 51 3.52 14.58 -23.43
C PRO A 51 4.37 13.43 -23.96
N GLU A 52 5.51 13.73 -24.60
CA GLU A 52 6.40 12.71 -25.16
C GLU A 52 7.09 11.87 -24.07
N GLU A 53 7.55 12.51 -22.98
CA GLU A 53 8.16 11.81 -21.85
C GLU A 53 7.12 10.99 -21.10
N ARG A 54 5.92 11.52 -20.91
CA ARG A 54 4.78 10.78 -20.35
C ARG A 54 4.46 9.53 -21.16
N GLU A 55 4.36 9.66 -22.49
CA GLU A 55 4.08 8.51 -23.36
C GLU A 55 5.19 7.45 -23.24
N LEU A 56 6.46 7.88 -23.21
CA LEU A 56 7.59 7.00 -23.01
C LEU A 56 7.56 6.32 -21.64
N ALA A 57 7.27 7.05 -20.56
CA ALA A 57 7.17 6.51 -19.20
C ALA A 57 6.06 5.46 -19.10
N LEU A 58 4.91 5.68 -19.74
CA LEU A 58 3.81 4.71 -19.80
C LEU A 58 4.18 3.45 -20.60
N LYS A 59 4.93 3.60 -21.69
CA LYS A 59 5.46 2.44 -22.44
C LYS A 59 6.45 1.64 -21.61
N ILE A 60 7.36 2.31 -20.90
CA ILE A 60 8.30 1.66 -19.97
C ILE A 60 7.53 0.93 -18.86
N GLY A 61 6.51 1.57 -18.27
CA GLY A 61 5.63 0.93 -17.29
C GLY A 61 4.98 -0.35 -17.85
N SER A 62 4.44 -0.28 -19.06
CA SER A 62 3.84 -1.42 -19.77
C SER A 62 4.81 -2.59 -19.94
N GLU A 63 6.02 -2.35 -20.43
CA GLU A 63 7.06 -3.39 -20.58
C GLU A 63 7.43 -4.02 -19.24
N LEU A 64 7.48 -3.22 -18.17
CA LEU A 64 7.78 -3.69 -16.82
C LEU A 64 6.64 -4.54 -16.24
N VAL A 65 5.39 -4.22 -16.52
CA VAL A 65 4.23 -5.08 -16.17
C VAL A 65 4.41 -6.46 -16.80
N LEU A 66 4.74 -6.52 -18.10
CA LEU A 66 4.93 -7.78 -18.83
C LEU A 66 6.07 -8.65 -18.27
N GLY A 67 7.05 -8.04 -17.62
CA GLY A 67 8.14 -8.73 -16.92
C GLY A 67 7.82 -9.21 -15.50
N CYS A 68 6.61 -8.95 -14.99
CA CYS A 68 6.19 -9.30 -13.64
C CYS A 68 5.32 -10.55 -13.60
N SER A 69 5.35 -11.26 -12.46
CA SER A 69 4.55 -12.46 -12.24
C SER A 69 3.10 -12.16 -11.85
N GLU A 70 2.85 -10.96 -11.32
CA GLU A 70 1.52 -10.44 -11.00
C GLU A 70 1.58 -8.91 -10.83
N LEU A 71 0.40 -8.28 -10.82
CA LEU A 71 0.21 -6.85 -10.56
C LEU A 71 -0.65 -6.68 -9.30
N TRP A 72 -0.18 -5.85 -8.37
CA TRP A 72 -0.92 -5.45 -7.17
C TRP A 72 -1.43 -4.02 -7.35
N ALA A 73 -2.75 -3.85 -7.38
CA ALA A 73 -3.39 -2.57 -7.59
C ALA A 73 -3.89 -1.98 -6.27
N PHE A 74 -3.40 -0.78 -5.91
CA PHE A 74 -3.82 -0.01 -4.75
C PHE A 74 -4.79 1.09 -5.18
N GLY A 75 -6.05 0.97 -4.79
CA GLY A 75 -7.14 1.81 -5.31
C GLY A 75 -7.80 1.24 -6.56
N ILE A 76 -7.94 -0.08 -6.62
CA ILE A 76 -8.48 -0.82 -7.77
C ILE A 76 -9.94 -0.43 -8.13
N ASP A 77 -10.71 0.07 -7.17
CA ASP A 77 -12.12 0.51 -7.38
C ASP A 77 -12.22 1.84 -8.14
N HIS A 78 -11.18 2.68 -8.05
CA HIS A 78 -11.11 3.99 -8.68
C HIS A 78 -9.73 4.21 -9.31
N PRO A 79 -9.36 3.40 -10.33
CA PRO A 79 -8.03 3.45 -10.91
C PRO A 79 -7.84 4.77 -11.67
N SER A 80 -6.67 5.37 -11.53
CA SER A 80 -6.27 6.47 -12.42
C SER A 80 -6.15 5.96 -13.87
N ALA A 81 -6.17 6.86 -14.86
CA ALA A 81 -6.03 6.47 -16.27
C ALA A 81 -4.76 5.64 -16.55
N GLY A 82 -3.65 5.96 -15.89
CA GLY A 82 -2.40 5.19 -16.02
C GLY A 82 -2.53 3.78 -15.43
N MET A 83 -3.11 3.68 -14.22
CA MET A 83 -3.36 2.38 -13.60
C MET A 83 -4.31 1.51 -14.41
N ALA A 84 -5.39 2.11 -14.94
CA ALA A 84 -6.36 1.39 -15.74
C ALA A 84 -5.69 0.73 -16.95
N ALA A 85 -4.82 1.45 -17.65
CA ALA A 85 -4.05 0.92 -18.77
C ALA A 85 -3.13 -0.25 -18.35
N GLU A 86 -2.42 -0.12 -17.22
CA GLU A 86 -1.56 -1.19 -16.69
C GLU A 86 -2.36 -2.44 -16.27
N ILE A 87 -3.51 -2.24 -15.62
CA ILE A 87 -4.42 -3.31 -15.18
C ILE A 87 -5.01 -4.05 -16.38
N GLU A 88 -5.48 -3.31 -17.40
CA GLU A 88 -5.99 -3.90 -18.63
C GLU A 88 -4.91 -4.68 -19.37
N LEU A 89 -3.69 -4.13 -19.46
CA LEU A 89 -2.55 -4.80 -20.08
C LEU A 89 -2.23 -6.12 -19.36
N ALA A 90 -2.15 -6.10 -18.03
CA ALA A 90 -1.88 -7.29 -17.22
C ALA A 90 -2.95 -8.37 -17.47
N LYS A 91 -4.23 -8.01 -17.41
CA LYS A 91 -5.35 -8.92 -17.69
C LYS A 91 -5.28 -9.50 -19.09
N ALA A 92 -5.00 -8.69 -20.11
CA ALA A 92 -4.90 -9.12 -21.50
C ALA A 92 -3.77 -10.16 -21.72
N HIS A 93 -2.72 -10.13 -20.91
CA HIS A 93 -1.58 -11.04 -21.00
C HIS A 93 -1.64 -12.19 -19.97
N GLY A 94 -2.76 -12.37 -19.28
CA GLY A 94 -2.93 -13.44 -18.28
C GLY A 94 -2.09 -13.24 -17.02
N ILE A 95 -1.62 -12.01 -16.76
CA ILE A 95 -0.90 -11.65 -15.54
C ILE A 95 -1.96 -11.40 -14.45
N PRO A 96 -1.91 -12.13 -13.32
CA PRO A 96 -2.87 -11.95 -12.24
C PRO A 96 -2.87 -10.52 -11.71
N VAL A 97 -4.06 -9.93 -11.58
CA VAL A 97 -4.28 -8.63 -10.93
C VAL A 97 -4.94 -8.87 -9.58
N ARG A 98 -4.32 -8.37 -8.51
CA ARG A 98 -4.81 -8.51 -7.13
C ARG A 98 -5.07 -7.15 -6.50
N ASN A 99 -5.97 -7.11 -5.52
CA ASN A 99 -6.04 -5.97 -4.61
C ASN A 99 -4.74 -5.93 -3.79
N GLY A 100 -4.02 -4.80 -3.85
CA GLY A 100 -2.71 -4.67 -3.20
C GLY A 100 -2.77 -4.77 -1.67
N PHE A 101 -3.86 -4.32 -1.05
CA PHE A 101 -4.04 -4.41 0.40
C PHE A 101 -4.27 -5.85 0.86
N GLU A 102 -5.06 -6.61 0.10
CA GLU A 102 -5.27 -8.04 0.35
C GLU A 102 -3.97 -8.81 0.11
N ALA A 103 -3.26 -8.54 -0.97
CA ALA A 103 -2.02 -9.24 -1.30
C ALA A 103 -0.92 -9.05 -0.23
N ILE A 104 -0.81 -7.86 0.35
CA ILE A 104 0.09 -7.59 1.49
C ILE A 104 -0.43 -8.26 2.77
N SER A 105 -1.73 -8.44 2.94
CA SER A 105 -2.26 -9.07 4.16
C SER A 105 -2.15 -10.60 4.12
N GLU A 106 -2.33 -11.20 2.94
CA GLU A 106 -2.43 -12.66 2.75
C GLU A 106 -1.09 -13.39 2.64
N LEU A 107 -0.03 -12.72 2.19
CA LEU A 107 1.28 -13.37 2.07
C LEU A 107 1.88 -13.52 3.46
N LYS A 108 1.95 -14.75 3.98
CA LYS A 108 2.88 -15.06 5.07
C LYS A 108 4.30 -14.89 4.51
N PRO A 109 5.24 -14.25 5.23
CA PRO A 109 6.64 -14.31 4.85
C PRO A 109 7.01 -15.79 4.69
N ASP A 110 7.80 -16.13 3.65
CA ASP A 110 8.24 -17.50 3.40
C ASP A 110 8.71 -18.13 4.72
N GLU A 111 8.04 -19.20 5.16
CA GLU A 111 8.28 -19.86 6.45
C GLU A 111 9.73 -20.40 6.49
N GLU A 112 10.60 -19.77 7.28
CA GLU A 112 11.72 -20.48 7.89
C GLU A 112 11.17 -21.35 9.04
N PRO A 113 11.67 -22.59 9.24
CA PRO A 113 11.10 -23.50 10.23
C PRO A 113 11.39 -23.03 11.67
N GLU A 114 10.29 -22.80 12.38
CA GLU A 114 10.06 -22.74 13.84
C GLU A 114 11.21 -22.32 14.78
N SER A 115 10.98 -21.22 15.50
CA SER A 115 11.17 -21.20 16.96
C SER A 115 9.92 -20.64 17.61
N GLY A 116 9.25 -21.47 18.40
CA GLY A 116 8.09 -21.09 19.18
C GLY A 116 8.48 -20.11 20.29
N GLU A 117 8.26 -18.83 20.03
CA GLU A 117 7.93 -17.84 21.05
C GLU A 117 6.64 -17.16 20.55
N GLU A 118 5.60 -17.17 21.38
CA GLU A 118 4.44 -16.30 21.19
C GLU A 118 4.93 -14.86 21.36
N ASP A 119 5.54 -14.31 20.31
CA ASP A 119 5.83 -12.90 20.20
C ASP A 119 4.48 -12.19 20.13
N ASP A 120 4.11 -11.52 21.22
CA ASP A 120 3.10 -10.46 21.20
C ASP A 120 3.46 -9.53 20.04
N PRO A 121 2.71 -9.56 18.92
CA PRO A 121 3.11 -8.84 17.75
C PRO A 121 3.16 -7.37 18.15
N ASN A 122 4.32 -6.74 18.00
CA ASN A 122 4.44 -5.31 18.18
C ASN A 122 3.63 -4.62 17.07
N ILE A 123 2.32 -4.48 17.30
CA ILE A 123 1.32 -3.93 16.38
C ILE A 123 1.54 -2.43 16.14
N GLY A 124 2.51 -1.82 16.85
CA GLY A 124 2.83 -0.40 16.76
C GLY A 124 1.85 0.46 17.54
N SER A 125 1.80 1.76 17.23
CA SER A 125 0.95 2.73 17.92
C SER A 125 0.62 3.92 17.03
N VAL A 126 -0.44 4.64 17.39
CA VAL A 126 -0.89 5.87 16.71
C VAL A 126 -0.92 7.02 17.71
N THR A 127 -0.45 8.19 17.29
CA THR A 127 -0.64 9.44 18.04
C THR A 127 -1.59 10.36 17.29
N ILE A 128 -2.71 10.72 17.91
CA ILE A 128 -3.70 11.64 17.37
C ILE A 128 -3.42 13.04 17.94
N HIS A 129 -3.20 14.00 17.04
CA HIS A 129 -2.96 15.39 17.38
C HIS A 129 -4.26 16.20 17.22
N LEU A 130 -4.82 16.66 18.32
CA LEU A 130 -6.06 17.43 18.36
C LEU A 130 -5.78 18.90 18.70
N PRO A 131 -6.27 19.87 17.91
CA PRO A 131 -6.12 21.28 18.23
C PRO A 131 -6.99 21.67 19.43
N ALA A 132 -6.45 22.46 20.37
CA ALA A 132 -7.17 22.96 21.53
C ALA A 132 -6.92 24.47 21.77
N ARG A 133 -7.86 25.14 22.44
CA ARG A 133 -7.65 26.55 22.86
C ARG A 133 -6.55 26.58 23.93
N GLY A 134 -5.35 26.99 23.52
CA GLY A 134 -4.16 27.06 24.39
C GLY A 134 -3.06 26.03 24.06
N GLY A 135 -3.20 25.23 23.00
CA GLY A 135 -2.15 24.29 22.58
C GLY A 135 -2.68 23.12 21.75
N SER A 136 -1.96 21.99 21.81
CA SER A 136 -2.36 20.71 21.20
C SER A 136 -2.58 19.65 22.26
N ILE A 137 -3.62 18.85 22.08
CA ILE A 137 -3.85 17.61 22.84
C ILE A 137 -3.27 16.47 22.00
N HIS A 138 -2.49 15.60 22.66
CA HIS A 138 -1.91 14.41 22.03
C HIS A 138 -2.51 13.18 22.69
N VAL A 139 -3.14 12.32 21.90
CA VAL A 139 -3.69 11.04 22.36
C VAL A 139 -2.84 9.92 21.77
N HIS A 140 -2.16 9.17 22.61
CA HIS A 140 -1.39 7.99 22.21
C HIS A 140 -2.25 6.74 22.38
N LEU A 141 -2.32 5.91 21.34
CA LEU A 141 -3.07 4.66 21.34
C LEU A 141 -2.15 3.52 20.89
N ASP A 142 -1.93 2.54 21.77
CA ASP A 142 -1.23 1.30 21.43
C ASP A 142 -2.05 0.45 20.46
N GLY A 143 -1.37 -0.25 19.55
CA GLY A 143 -1.98 -1.08 18.52
C GLY A 143 -2.90 -2.16 19.08
N ALA A 144 -2.52 -2.77 20.22
CA ALA A 144 -3.35 -3.75 20.92
C ALA A 144 -4.68 -3.14 21.40
N THR A 145 -4.67 -1.89 21.85
CA THR A 145 -5.87 -1.16 22.24
C THR A 145 -6.75 -0.90 21.02
N ILE A 146 -6.16 -0.51 19.89
CA ILE A 146 -6.91 -0.26 18.63
C ILE A 146 -7.62 -1.53 18.17
N LEU A 147 -6.94 -2.68 18.15
CA LEU A 147 -7.55 -3.97 17.76
C LEU A 147 -8.70 -4.35 18.68
N THR A 148 -8.50 -4.20 20.00
CA THR A 148 -9.54 -4.48 21.00
C THR A 148 -10.80 -3.63 20.77
N LEU A 149 -10.63 -2.35 20.43
CA LEU A 149 -11.75 -1.46 20.13
C LEU A 149 -12.43 -1.83 18.82
N ALA A 150 -11.65 -2.19 17.79
CA ALA A 150 -12.18 -2.60 16.50
C ALA A 150 -13.05 -3.86 16.63
N ASP A 151 -12.55 -4.90 17.29
CA ASP A 151 -13.30 -6.13 17.54
C ASP A 151 -14.62 -5.88 18.27
N ARG A 152 -14.59 -4.96 19.23
CA ARG A 152 -15.78 -4.62 20.02
C ARG A 152 -16.81 -3.83 19.21
N LEU A 153 -16.39 -2.88 18.38
CA LEU A 153 -17.27 -2.13 17.48
C LEU A 153 -17.86 -3.01 16.37
N ILE A 154 -17.10 -4.01 15.89
CA ILE A 154 -17.59 -5.01 14.93
C ILE A 154 -18.62 -5.92 15.59
N SER A 155 -18.36 -6.33 16.83
CA SER A 155 -19.25 -7.25 17.58
C SER A 155 -20.55 -6.59 18.04
N ASP A 156 -20.52 -5.29 18.34
CA ASP A 156 -21.69 -4.52 18.80
C ASP A 156 -21.81 -3.16 18.06
N PRO A 157 -22.34 -3.16 16.82
CA PRO A 157 -22.44 -1.95 16.02
C PRO A 157 -23.31 -0.87 16.68
N GLY A 158 -22.74 0.32 16.86
CA GLY A 158 -23.41 1.47 17.49
C GLY A 158 -23.11 1.64 18.98
N VAL A 159 -22.32 0.75 19.57
CA VAL A 159 -21.83 0.91 20.95
C VAL A 159 -20.96 2.16 21.09
N HIS A 160 -21.14 2.90 22.18
CA HIS A 160 -20.23 3.96 22.60
C HIS A 160 -19.19 3.40 23.56
N ILE A 161 -17.90 3.62 23.29
CA ILE A 161 -16.80 3.10 24.11
C ILE A 161 -16.04 4.29 24.71
N GLU A 162 -16.07 4.39 26.04
CA GLU A 162 -15.23 5.33 26.79
C GLU A 162 -13.92 4.63 27.21
N ILE A 163 -12.81 5.35 27.10
CA ILE A 163 -11.47 4.86 27.45
C ILE A 163 -10.80 5.90 28.36
N GLY A 164 -10.42 5.48 29.56
CA GLY A 164 -9.88 6.34 30.60
C GLY A 164 -10.97 7.04 31.42
N GLY A 165 -10.88 6.90 32.74
CA GLY A 165 -11.74 7.57 33.74
C GLY A 165 -10.89 8.19 34.84
#